data_AF-A0A2W4XD14-F1
#
_entry.id   AF-A0A2W4XD14-F1
#
_cell.length_a   1.000
_cell.length_b   1.000
_cell.length_c   1.000
_cell.angle_alpha   90.00
_cell.angle_beta   90.00
_cell.angle_gamma   90.00
#
_symmetry.space_group_name_H-M   'P 1'
#
loop_
_entity.id
_entity.type
_entity.pdbx_description
1 polymer ?
#
loop_
_entity_poly.entity_id
_entity_poly.type
_entity_poly.pdbx_seq_one_letter_code
_entity_poly.pdbx_strand_id
1 'polypeptide(L)'
;MRVTFDSNAWQPAVRPDKFPADPRSADFHKINAALKSGAIEGFISETCGTLEAIGKAARAQHFAGQKAKTTMTTTPEPGGVIKMSLTVSPDHSQHPGLHPIMADRIRDALALDVRLLSAPRIGMPRPQEFLDASGGPDPTKYAQWPDLGA
;
A
#
# COMPACT_ATOMS: atom_id res chain seq x y z
N MET A 1 2.18 -12.55 -15.78
CA MET A 1 1.40 -13.27 -14.73
C MET A 1 1.39 -12.40 -13.47
N ARG A 2 0.30 -12.34 -12.70
CA ARG A 2 0.21 -11.54 -11.47
C ARG A 2 0.43 -12.43 -10.24
N VAL A 3 1.29 -11.99 -9.33
CA VAL A 3 1.68 -12.76 -8.14
C VAL A 3 1.61 -11.86 -6.93
N THR A 4 0.80 -12.25 -5.95
CA THR A 4 0.78 -11.61 -4.63
C THR A 4 1.71 -12.38 -3.70
N PHE A 5 2.63 -11.67 -3.06
CA PHE A 5 3.52 -12.24 -2.08
C PHE A 5 2.97 -12.07 -0.67
N ASP A 6 3.08 -13.12 0.14
CA ASP A 6 2.78 -13.04 1.56
C ASP A 6 3.87 -12.23 2.30
N SER A 7 3.67 -11.98 3.60
CA SER A 7 4.59 -11.20 4.43
C SER A 7 5.97 -11.84 4.64
N ASN A 8 6.10 -13.15 4.48
CA ASN A 8 7.36 -13.88 4.67
C ASN A 8 8.15 -14.10 3.36
N ALA A 9 7.48 -14.04 2.22
CA ALA A 9 8.04 -14.39 0.92
C ALA A 9 8.46 -13.17 0.10
N TRP A 10 7.86 -12.00 0.33
CA TRP A 10 8.13 -10.82 -0.50
C TRP A 10 9.57 -10.32 -0.34
N GLN A 11 10.13 -10.30 0.87
CA GLN A 11 11.50 -9.79 1.07
C GLN A 11 12.55 -10.70 0.45
N PRO A 12 12.50 -12.04 0.63
CA PRO A 12 13.40 -12.93 -0.10
C PRO A 12 13.21 -12.86 -1.61
N ALA A 13 11.98 -12.69 -2.13
CA ALA A 13 11.73 -12.53 -3.56
C ALA A 13 12.35 -11.24 -4.14
N VAL A 14 12.32 -10.13 -3.40
CA VAL A 14 12.87 -8.83 -3.82
C VAL A 14 14.39 -8.75 -3.59
N ARG A 15 14.89 -9.37 -2.51
CA ARG A 15 16.29 -9.27 -2.06
C ARG A 15 16.88 -10.66 -1.75
N PRO A 16 16.94 -11.60 -2.70
CA PRO A 16 17.37 -12.97 -2.43
C PRO A 16 18.76 -13.05 -1.80
N ASP A 17 19.67 -12.15 -2.19
CA ASP A 17 21.04 -12.07 -1.67
C ASP A 17 21.12 -11.80 -0.15
N LYS A 18 20.05 -11.24 0.44
CA LYS A 18 19.97 -10.99 1.90
C LYS A 18 19.52 -12.22 2.69
N PHE A 19 19.11 -13.30 2.01
CA PHE A 19 18.61 -14.53 2.63
C PHE A 19 19.35 -15.78 2.09
N PRO A 20 20.70 -15.83 2.13
CA PRO A 20 21.46 -16.93 1.52
C PRO A 20 21.25 -18.27 2.23
N ALA A 21 20.84 -18.25 3.50
CA ALA A 21 20.57 -19.44 4.29
C ALA A 21 19.14 -19.99 4.12
N ASP A 22 18.26 -19.30 3.37
CA ASP A 22 16.92 -19.84 3.09
C ASP A 22 17.06 -21.05 2.15
N PRO A 23 16.50 -22.24 2.49
CA PRO A 23 16.57 -23.42 1.63
C PRO A 23 16.01 -23.19 0.22
N ARG A 24 15.14 -22.18 0.05
CA ARG A 24 14.51 -21.79 -1.22
C ARG A 24 15.26 -20.66 -1.93
N SER A 25 16.45 -20.29 -1.49
CA SER A 25 17.23 -19.18 -2.05
C SER A 25 17.36 -19.25 -3.57
N ALA A 26 17.64 -20.44 -4.12
CA ALA A 26 17.71 -20.66 -5.57
C ALA A 26 16.41 -20.28 -6.31
N ASP A 27 15.24 -20.53 -5.70
CA ASP A 27 13.96 -20.17 -6.30
C ASP A 27 13.66 -18.68 -6.13
N PHE A 28 14.05 -18.06 -5.01
CA PHE A 28 13.93 -16.62 -4.84
C PHE A 28 14.79 -15.85 -5.85
N HIS A 29 15.96 -16.35 -6.22
CA HIS A 29 16.75 -15.77 -7.32
C HIS A 29 16.02 -15.83 -8.67
N LYS A 30 15.33 -16.94 -8.98
CA LYS A 30 14.52 -17.06 -10.20
C LYS A 30 13.33 -16.08 -10.18
N ILE A 31 12.64 -15.98 -9.05
CA ILE A 31 11.52 -15.04 -8.86
C ILE A 31 12.02 -13.60 -9.02
N ASN A 32 13.16 -13.25 -8.43
CA ASN A 32 13.76 -11.93 -8.56
C ASN A 32 14.11 -11.59 -10.00
N ALA A 33 14.68 -12.55 -10.74
CA ALA A 33 14.97 -12.39 -12.16
C ALA A 33 13.69 -12.19 -12.98
N ALA A 34 12.61 -12.91 -12.65
CA ALA A 34 11.31 -12.77 -13.30
C ALA A 34 10.62 -11.42 -13.00
N LEU A 35 10.80 -10.87 -11.78
CA LEU A 35 10.37 -9.51 -11.45
C LEU A 35 11.16 -8.48 -12.27
N LYS A 36 12.49 -8.58 -12.29
CA LYS A 36 13.38 -7.68 -13.03
C LYS A 36 13.11 -7.68 -14.54
N SER A 37 12.76 -8.82 -15.12
CA SER A 37 12.44 -8.94 -16.54
C SER A 37 10.99 -8.56 -16.88
N GLY A 38 10.14 -8.33 -15.89
CA GLY A 38 8.70 -8.08 -16.09
C GLY A 38 7.89 -9.32 -16.49
N ALA A 39 8.49 -10.53 -16.42
CA ALA A 39 7.78 -11.78 -16.70
C ALA A 39 6.63 -12.02 -15.69
N ILE A 40 6.80 -11.52 -14.46
CA ILE A 40 5.76 -11.49 -13.43
C ILE A 40 5.57 -10.08 -12.90
N GLU A 41 4.32 -9.75 -12.57
CA GLU A 41 3.92 -8.51 -11.91
C GLU A 41 3.68 -8.84 -10.42
N GLY A 42 4.51 -8.29 -9.55
CA GLY A 42 4.48 -8.56 -8.11
C GLY A 42 3.56 -7.62 -7.35
N PHE A 43 2.87 -8.14 -6.34
CA PHE A 43 2.03 -7.36 -5.44
C PHE A 43 2.35 -7.68 -3.97
N ILE A 44 2.40 -6.66 -3.12
CA ILE A 44 2.48 -6.80 -1.65
C ILE A 44 1.33 -6.05 -0.99
N SER A 45 0.79 -6.59 0.10
CA SER A 45 -0.30 -5.92 0.83
C SER A 45 0.18 -4.65 1.53
N GLU A 46 -0.58 -3.56 1.44
CA GLU A 46 -0.32 -2.34 2.23
C GLU A 46 -0.36 -2.59 3.76
N THR A 47 -0.91 -3.73 4.20
CA THR A 47 -0.91 -4.09 5.62
C THR A 47 0.50 -4.29 6.17
N CYS A 48 1.47 -4.66 5.32
CA CYS A 48 2.87 -4.87 5.70
C CYS A 48 3.59 -3.58 6.11
N GLY A 49 3.10 -2.41 5.70
CA GLY A 49 3.64 -1.12 6.17
C GLY A 49 2.74 -0.40 7.16
N THR A 50 1.42 -0.57 7.09
CA THR A 50 0.46 0.18 7.94
C THR A 50 0.28 -0.42 9.33
N LEU A 51 0.23 -1.75 9.47
CA LEU A 51 0.07 -2.41 10.77
C LEU A 51 1.39 -2.93 11.34
N GLU A 52 2.24 -3.49 10.49
CA GLU A 52 3.46 -4.17 10.92
C GLU A 52 4.56 -3.19 11.38
N ALA A 53 4.52 -1.94 10.92
CA ALA A 53 5.42 -0.88 11.42
C ALA A 53 5.14 -0.51 12.88
N ILE A 54 3.92 -0.76 13.38
CA ILE A 54 3.54 -0.47 14.76
C ILE A 54 3.66 -1.77 15.57
N GLY A 55 4.49 -1.75 16.61
CA GLY A 55 4.66 -2.91 17.50
C GLY A 55 3.32 -3.34 18.11
N LYS A 56 3.07 -4.66 18.19
CA LYS A 56 1.76 -5.23 18.59
C LYS A 56 1.20 -4.61 19.88
N ALA A 57 2.04 -4.37 20.89
CA ALA A 57 1.65 -3.77 22.16
C ALA A 57 1.22 -2.30 22.04
N ALA A 58 1.80 -1.54 21.11
CA ALA A 58 1.51 -0.12 20.91
C ALA A 58 0.33 0.12 19.95
N ARG A 59 -0.10 -0.88 19.18
CA ARG A 59 -1.17 -0.75 18.17
C ARG A 59 -2.47 -0.22 18.76
N ALA A 60 -2.97 -0.83 19.83
CA ALA A 60 -4.25 -0.45 20.42
C ALA A 60 -4.26 1.02 20.87
N GLN A 61 -3.19 1.48 21.52
CA GLN A 61 -3.06 2.86 21.96
C GLN A 61 -2.89 3.82 20.78
N HIS A 62 -2.12 3.43 19.77
CA HIS A 62 -1.92 4.24 18.57
C HIS A 62 -3.24 4.43 17.81
N PHE A 63 -4.03 3.38 17.63
CA PHE A 63 -5.33 3.47 16.94
C PHE A 63 -6.41 4.16 17.78
N ALA A 64 -6.39 4.03 19.11
CA ALA A 64 -7.34 4.72 19.98
C ALA A 64 -7.18 6.25 19.96
N GLY A 65 -5.96 6.75 19.70
CA GLY A 65 -5.67 8.18 19.63
C GLY A 65 -5.89 8.82 18.26
N GLN A 66 -6.07 8.02 17.20
CA GLN A 66 -6.18 8.53 15.83
C GLN A 66 -7.53 9.21 15.59
N LYS A 67 -7.48 10.37 14.92
CA LYS A 67 -8.67 11.12 14.51
C LYS A 67 -8.69 11.27 13.01
N ALA A 68 -9.82 10.94 12.40
CA ALA A 68 -10.05 11.25 11.00
C ALA A 68 -10.03 12.78 10.80
N LYS A 69 -9.48 13.21 9.66
CA LYS A 69 -9.56 14.57 9.19
C LYS A 69 -10.95 14.79 8.60
N THR A 70 -11.71 15.68 9.23
CA THR A 70 -13.05 16.05 8.79
C THR A 70 -13.03 17.45 8.20
N THR A 71 -13.61 17.62 7.01
CA THR A 71 -13.79 18.92 6.37
C THR A 71 -15.25 19.08 6.00
N MET A 72 -15.86 20.19 6.42
CA MET A 72 -17.24 20.53 6.11
C MET A 72 -17.25 21.76 5.20
N THR A 73 -17.92 21.66 4.06
CA THR A 73 -18.17 22.79 3.18
C THR A 73 -19.67 23.03 3.10
N THR A 74 -20.04 24.31 3.20
CA THR A 74 -21.43 24.74 3.15
C THR A 74 -21.56 25.71 1.98
N THR A 75 -22.42 25.37 1.02
CA THR A 75 -22.66 26.20 -0.18
C THR A 75 -24.13 26.60 -0.21
N PRO A 76 -24.46 27.90 -0.19
CA PRO A 76 -25.83 28.35 -0.40
C PRO A 76 -26.27 28.05 -1.83
N GLU A 77 -27.49 27.54 -2.00
CA GLU A 77 -28.13 27.34 -3.30
C GLU A 77 -29.37 28.25 -3.44
N PRO A 78 -29.83 28.53 -4.68
CA PRO A 78 -31.04 29.31 -4.91
C PRO A 78 -32.26 28.73 -4.19
N GLY A 79 -33.16 29.60 -3.72
CA GLY A 79 -34.37 29.19 -3.00
C GLY A 79 -34.19 28.96 -1.50
N GLY A 80 -33.06 29.40 -0.92
CA GLY A 80 -32.81 29.30 0.53
C GLY A 80 -32.35 27.90 0.97
N VAL A 81 -31.99 27.04 0.03
CA VAL A 81 -31.43 25.71 0.30
C VAL A 81 -29.94 25.85 0.66
N ILE A 82 -29.51 25.10 1.66
CA ILE A 82 -28.10 25.02 2.04
C ILE A 82 -27.59 23.62 1.70
N LYS A 83 -26.62 23.54 0.79
CA LYS A 83 -25.90 22.30 0.50
C LYS A 83 -24.74 22.15 1.46
N MET A 84 -24.75 21.07 2.23
CA MET A 84 -23.65 20.68 3.10
C MET A 84 -22.91 19.48 2.51
N SER A 85 -21.59 19.57 2.44
CA SER A 85 -20.72 18.44 2.10
C SER A 85 -19.79 18.18 3.27
N LEU A 86 -19.77 16.92 3.73
CA LEU A 86 -18.89 16.43 4.78
C LEU A 86 -17.91 15.44 4.16
N THR A 87 -16.62 15.75 4.22
CA THR A 87 -15.55 14.82 3.84
C THR A 87 -14.88 14.31 5.10
N VAL A 88 -14.88 12.98 5.26
CA VAL A 88 -14.13 12.29 6.31
C VAL A 88 -13.01 11.52 5.63
N SER A 89 -11.77 11.81 6.00
CA SER A 89 -10.57 11.23 5.41
C SER A 89 -9.55 10.83 6.47
N PRO A 90 -8.66 9.87 6.22
CA PRO A 90 -7.54 9.61 7.13
C PRO A 90 -6.61 10.83 7.22
N ASP A 91 -6.14 11.14 8.43
CA ASP A 91 -5.09 12.14 8.60
C ASP A 91 -3.72 11.47 8.54
N HIS A 92 -3.14 11.37 7.33
CA HIS A 92 -1.87 10.68 7.11
C HIS A 92 -0.69 11.27 7.92
N SER A 93 -0.78 12.52 8.38
CA SER A 93 0.24 13.13 9.26
C SER A 93 0.37 12.43 10.62
N GLN A 94 -0.65 11.66 11.02
CA GLN A 94 -0.65 10.90 12.27
C GLN A 94 0.07 9.54 12.17
N HIS A 95 0.56 9.15 10.99
CA HIS A 95 1.36 7.93 10.86
C HIS A 95 2.79 8.17 11.40
N PRO A 96 3.35 7.27 12.23
CA PRO A 96 4.68 7.44 12.84
C PRO A 96 5.85 7.23 11.86
N GLY A 97 5.57 7.17 10.55
CA GLY A 97 6.51 6.69 9.53
C GLY A 97 6.78 5.18 9.58
N LEU A 98 7.51 4.68 8.59
CA LEU A 98 8.05 3.32 8.59
C LEU A 98 9.36 3.27 9.38
N HIS A 99 9.62 2.15 10.05
CA HIS A 99 10.96 1.87 10.56
C HIS A 99 11.97 1.89 9.40
N PRO A 100 13.19 2.46 9.53
CA PRO A 100 14.12 2.64 8.41
C PRO A 100 14.42 1.36 7.62
N ILE A 101 14.56 0.22 8.31
CA ILE A 101 14.75 -1.09 7.67
C ILE A 101 13.54 -1.47 6.80
N MET A 102 12.32 -1.19 7.25
CA MET A 102 11.11 -1.48 6.48
C MET A 102 10.97 -0.51 5.30
N ALA A 103 11.23 0.78 5.50
CA ALA A 103 11.22 1.78 4.43
C ALA A 103 12.19 1.41 3.31
N ASP A 104 13.40 0.98 3.69
CA ASP A 104 14.41 0.47 2.76
C ASP A 104 13.89 -0.74 1.96
N ARG A 105 13.34 -1.74 2.65
CA ARG A 105 12.78 -2.94 1.99
C ARG A 105 11.64 -2.62 1.02
N ILE A 106 10.73 -1.73 1.40
CA ILE A 106 9.65 -1.25 0.54
C ILE A 106 10.23 -0.55 -0.69
N ARG A 107 11.25 0.30 -0.53
CA ARG A 107 11.88 1.00 -1.63
C ARG A 107 12.45 0.05 -2.68
N ASP A 108 13.11 -1.04 -2.26
CA ASP A 108 13.60 -2.04 -3.21
C ASP A 108 12.48 -2.79 -3.92
N ALA A 109 11.38 -3.08 -3.23
CA ALA A 109 10.23 -3.70 -3.86
C ALA A 109 9.66 -2.79 -4.96
N LEU A 110 9.46 -1.50 -4.64
CA LEU A 110 8.99 -0.50 -5.60
C LEU A 110 9.97 -0.32 -6.77
N ALA A 111 11.29 -0.40 -6.52
CA ALA A 111 12.30 -0.33 -7.56
C ALA A 111 12.27 -1.51 -8.55
N LEU A 112 11.64 -2.64 -8.16
CA LEU A 112 11.38 -3.79 -9.02
C LEU A 112 9.97 -3.78 -9.65
N ASP A 113 9.28 -2.63 -9.65
CA ASP A 113 7.87 -2.48 -10.05
C ASP A 113 6.90 -3.42 -9.29
N VAL A 114 7.26 -3.85 -8.07
CA VAL A 114 6.33 -4.53 -7.17
C VAL A 114 5.35 -3.49 -6.64
N ARG A 115 4.06 -3.74 -6.82
CA ARG A 115 2.99 -2.79 -6.51
C ARG A 115 2.34 -3.07 -5.17
N LEU A 116 1.77 -2.03 -4.58
CA LEU A 116 0.98 -2.16 -3.35
C LEU A 116 -0.45 -2.58 -3.70
N LEU A 117 -0.89 -3.69 -3.12
CA LEU A 117 -2.30 -4.04 -3.07
C LEU A 117 -2.95 -3.20 -1.96
N SER A 118 -3.74 -2.21 -2.38
CA SER A 118 -4.38 -1.29 -1.45
C SER A 118 -5.60 -1.91 -0.79
N ALA A 119 -5.68 -1.78 0.53
CA ALA A 119 -6.76 -2.25 1.38
C ALA A 119 -7.07 -1.16 2.43
N PRO A 120 -7.43 0.06 1.97
CA PRO A 120 -7.49 1.23 2.83
C PRO A 120 -8.56 1.05 3.89
N ARG A 121 -8.17 1.21 5.16
CA ARG A 121 -9.13 1.21 6.28
C ARG A 121 -9.62 2.63 6.50
N ILE A 122 -10.92 2.77 6.73
CA ILE A 122 -11.56 4.06 7.00
C ILE A 122 -10.84 4.73 8.18
N GLY A 123 -10.34 5.94 7.95
CA GLY A 123 -9.66 6.76 8.96
C GLY A 123 -8.23 6.37 9.30
N MET A 124 -7.69 5.27 8.76
CA MET A 124 -6.35 4.81 9.10
C MET A 124 -5.26 5.56 8.30
N PRO A 125 -4.30 6.22 8.98
CA PRO A 125 -3.23 6.91 8.30
C PRO A 125 -2.26 5.91 7.65
N ARG A 126 -1.57 6.35 6.61
CA ARG A 126 -0.64 5.53 5.82
C ARG A 126 0.72 6.20 5.81
N PRO A 127 1.82 5.45 5.74
CA PRO A 127 3.16 6.01 5.59
C PRO A 127 3.31 6.71 4.23
N GLN A 128 4.18 7.72 4.16
CA GLN A 128 4.37 8.54 2.96
C GLN A 128 4.79 7.70 1.74
N GLU A 129 5.65 6.71 1.95
CA GLU A 129 6.13 5.80 0.90
C GLU A 129 4.97 5.07 0.20
N PHE A 130 3.86 4.84 0.92
CA PHE A 130 2.68 4.20 0.35
C PHE A 130 1.77 5.19 -0.35
N LEU A 131 1.76 6.46 0.09
CA LEU A 131 1.05 7.52 -0.62
C LEU A 131 1.69 7.77 -1.98
N ASP A 132 3.03 7.83 -2.01
CA ASP A 132 3.81 8.04 -3.23
C ASP A 132 3.68 6.86 -4.19
N ALA A 133 3.66 5.63 -3.65
CA ALA A 133 3.44 4.41 -4.43
C ALA A 133 1.97 4.18 -4.82
N SER A 134 1.01 4.87 -4.16
CA SER A 134 -0.42 4.78 -4.45
C SER A 134 -0.88 5.65 -5.62
N GLY A 135 0.03 5.98 -6.54
CA GLY A 135 -0.38 6.15 -7.93
C GLY A 135 -1.21 4.93 -8.28
N GLY A 136 -2.54 5.10 -8.28
CA GLY A 136 -3.48 3.99 -8.40
C GLY A 136 -3.16 3.16 -9.65
N PRO A 137 -3.78 1.98 -9.82
CA PRO A 137 -3.69 1.26 -11.09
C PRO A 137 -3.91 2.27 -12.21
N ASP A 138 -2.89 2.50 -13.04
CA ASP A 138 -2.98 3.43 -14.16
C ASP A 138 -4.21 3.02 -14.96
N PRO A 139 -5.30 3.81 -14.95
CA PRO A 139 -6.55 3.38 -15.55
C PRO A 139 -6.39 3.14 -17.05
N THR A 140 -5.37 3.73 -17.68
CA THR A 140 -5.04 3.50 -19.09
C THR A 140 -4.44 2.10 -19.35
N LYS A 141 -3.84 1.45 -18.33
CA LYS A 141 -3.34 0.07 -18.42
C LYS A 141 -4.45 -0.99 -18.29
N TYR A 142 -5.62 -0.62 -17.77
CA TYR A 142 -6.75 -1.54 -17.55
C TYR A 142 -7.97 -1.24 -18.42
N ALA A 143 -7.90 -0.22 -19.28
CA ALA A 143 -8.94 0.17 -20.23
C ALA A 143 -9.24 -0.86 -21.34
N GLN A 144 -8.61 -2.04 -21.32
CA GLN A 144 -8.80 -3.11 -22.31
C GLN A 144 -9.63 -4.29 -21.79
N TRP A 145 -10.37 -4.14 -20.70
CA TRP A 145 -11.35 -5.16 -20.33
C TRP A 145 -12.55 -5.07 -21.28
N PRO A 146 -12.85 -6.11 -22.07
CA PRO A 146 -14.10 -6.13 -22.83
C PRO A 146 -15.25 -6.09 -21.82
N ASP A 147 -16.24 -5.23 -22.07
CA ASP A 147 -17.51 -5.20 -21.35
C ASP A 147 -18.05 -6.63 -21.24
N LEU A 148 -17.96 -7.20 -20.04
CA LEU A 148 -18.80 -8.35 -19.71
C LEU A 148 -20.18 -7.76 -19.48
N GLY A 149 -20.97 -7.77 -20.56
CA GLY A 149 -22.33 -7.25 -20.62
C GLY A 149 -23.19 -7.69 -19.43
N ALA A 150 -24.08 -6.77 -19.07
CA ALA A 150 -25.08 -6.87 -18.01
C ALA A 150 -25.89 -8.17 -18.01
#